data_AF-A0A0F9V3R8-F1
#
_entry.id   AF-A0A0F9V3R8-F1
#
_cell.length_a   1.000
_cell.length_b   1.000
_cell.length_c   1.000
_cell.angle_alpha   90.00
_cell.angle_beta   90.00
_cell.angle_gamma   90.00
#
_symmetry.space_group_name_H-M   'P 1'
#
loop_
_entity.id
_entity.type
_entity.pdbx_description
1 polymer ?
#
loop_
_entity_poly.entity_id
_entity_poly.type
_entity_poly.pdbx_seq_one_letter_code
_entity_poly.pdbx_strand_id
1 'polypeptide(L)'
;ARKRTLGLFGSDFVHLGLLIILAGGIISGFGGFRKNLTLSEGDTLDIPNAEFKLRLDKFETEYYPDGNVRDWKSTLTVIENEKPILSKIIEVNHPLSYRGFVFYQSSYGWDWTNTSVGIWVKKRKDPSFLRKIDITVGEKVSLEGENIQISFIQFIPDFILNEKNEAATRSLQPRNPAAFIEGWQEEEKIFSGWIFSQFPDFSRIHSEKETDLSFELKNFKASQYSGIEAAKDPGVNIIWLGCTLLMIGLACAFYWPSREIKIILEETQGKTGVIAGGIASKNREDFQSEFDKIMTSLRRLR
;
A
#
# COMPACT_ATOMS: atom_id res chain seq x y z
N ALA A 1 -19.58 14.16 52.31
CA ALA A 1 -19.96 13.31 51.16
C ALA A 1 -19.04 13.60 49.98
N ARG A 2 -18.53 12.57 49.30
CA ARG A 2 -17.72 12.68 48.08
C ARG A 2 -18.48 12.06 46.91
N LYS A 3 -18.49 12.72 45.76
CA LYS A 3 -19.08 12.21 44.51
C LYS A 3 -18.03 12.29 43.40
N ARG A 4 -18.13 11.38 42.43
CA ARG A 4 -17.29 11.40 41.22
C ARG A 4 -15.78 11.28 41.50
N THR A 5 -15.40 10.39 42.41
CA THR A 5 -14.00 10.16 42.82
C THR A 5 -13.09 9.72 41.67
N LEU A 6 -13.62 9.02 40.67
CA LEU A 6 -12.89 8.62 39.45
C LEU A 6 -12.27 9.80 38.69
N GLY A 7 -12.83 11.01 38.77
CA GLY A 7 -12.25 12.18 38.11
C GLY A 7 -10.91 12.63 38.69
N LEU A 8 -10.58 12.23 39.93
CA LEU A 8 -9.27 12.52 40.55
C LEU A 8 -8.14 11.79 39.81
N PHE A 9 -8.41 10.56 39.37
CA PHE A 9 -7.45 9.70 38.68
C PHE A 9 -7.39 9.98 37.16
N GLY A 10 -8.16 10.94 36.65
CA GLY A 10 -8.19 11.24 35.22
C GLY A 10 -6.80 11.62 34.67
N SER A 11 -6.04 12.43 35.41
CA SER A 11 -4.66 12.79 35.04
C SER A 11 -3.73 11.57 35.02
N ASP A 12 -3.89 10.67 36.01
CA ASP A 12 -3.06 9.47 36.12
C ASP A 12 -3.28 8.54 34.93
N PHE A 13 -4.54 8.35 34.51
CA PHE A 13 -4.86 7.57 33.30
C PHE A 13 -4.28 8.18 32.03
N VAL A 14 -4.28 9.51 31.91
CA VAL A 14 -3.66 10.19 30.76
C VAL A 14 -2.16 9.94 30.72
N HIS A 15 -1.45 10.11 31.84
CA HIS A 15 0.00 9.89 31.90
C HIS A 15 0.37 8.43 31.68
N LEU A 16 -0.38 7.49 32.28
CA LEU A 16 -0.18 6.07 32.04
C LEU A 16 -0.43 5.71 30.56
N GLY A 17 -1.46 6.28 29.94
CA GLY A 17 -1.76 6.08 28.53
C GLY A 17 -0.62 6.53 27.63
N LEU A 18 -0.04 7.70 27.93
CA LEU A 18 1.13 8.23 27.22
C LEU A 18 2.36 7.32 27.35
N LEU A 19 2.63 6.79 28.54
CA LEU A 19 3.74 5.84 28.76
C LEU A 19 3.52 4.54 27.99
N ILE A 20 2.28 4.03 27.95
CA ILE A 20 1.93 2.83 27.18
C ILE A 20 2.12 3.07 25.69
N ILE A 21 1.69 4.23 25.15
CA ILE A 21 1.92 4.60 23.75
C ILE A 21 3.42 4.65 23.44
N LEU A 22 4.22 5.26 24.31
CA LEU A 22 5.68 5.34 24.14
C LEU A 22 6.31 3.94 24.13
N ALA A 23 5.95 3.08 25.07
CA ALA A 23 6.44 1.71 25.13
C ALA A 23 6.02 0.90 23.88
N GLY A 24 4.76 1.06 23.44
CA GLY A 24 4.26 0.48 22.19
C GLY A 24 5.07 0.95 20.98
N GLY A 25 5.35 2.25 20.87
CA GLY A 25 6.18 2.82 19.81
C GLY A 25 7.62 2.29 19.80
N ILE A 26 8.23 2.09 20.97
CA ILE A 26 9.56 1.46 21.09
C ILE A 26 9.51 0.01 20.57
N ILE A 27 8.50 -0.76 20.98
CA ILE A 27 8.32 -2.15 20.53
C ILE A 27 8.07 -2.22 19.01
N SER A 28 7.23 -1.33 18.47
CA SER A 28 7.00 -1.18 17.02
C SER A 28 8.29 -0.81 16.29
N GLY A 29 9.12 0.08 16.85
CA GLY A 29 10.38 0.49 16.23
C GLY A 29 11.42 -0.64 16.15
N PHE A 30 11.54 -1.46 17.20
CA PHE A 30 12.50 -2.58 17.21
C PHE A 30 11.99 -3.85 16.53
N GLY A 31 10.69 -4.15 16.64
CA GLY A 31 10.09 -5.39 16.13
C GLY A 31 9.26 -5.22 14.86
N GLY A 32 9.10 -3.99 14.38
CA GLY A 32 8.32 -3.67 13.18
C GLY A 32 9.03 -4.14 11.92
N PHE A 33 8.26 -4.64 10.98
CA PHE A 33 8.73 -5.10 9.67
C PHE A 33 7.83 -4.53 8.58
N ARG A 34 8.44 -4.04 7.50
CA ARG A 34 7.74 -3.64 6.27
C ARG A 34 8.58 -3.97 5.05
N LYS A 35 7.96 -4.56 4.03
CA LYS A 35 8.62 -4.86 2.75
C LYS A 35 7.61 -4.75 1.61
N ASN A 36 8.00 -4.04 0.56
CA ASN A 36 7.29 -4.06 -0.71
C ASN A 36 7.71 -5.28 -1.52
N LEU A 37 6.70 -6.04 -1.96
CA LEU A 37 6.80 -7.23 -2.78
C LEU A 37 6.15 -6.93 -4.12
N THR A 38 6.79 -7.36 -5.20
CA THR A 38 6.22 -7.30 -6.54
C THR A 38 5.93 -8.74 -6.97
N LEU A 39 4.68 -9.04 -7.27
CA LEU A 39 4.21 -10.37 -7.64
C LEU A 39 3.49 -10.30 -8.98
N SER A 40 3.87 -11.16 -9.92
CA SER A 40 3.09 -11.48 -11.12
C SER A 40 2.16 -12.67 -10.85
N GLU A 41 1.13 -12.85 -11.66
CA GLU A 41 0.20 -13.98 -11.49
C GLU A 41 0.95 -15.32 -11.56
N GLY A 42 0.73 -16.17 -10.56
CA GLY A 42 1.42 -17.45 -10.38
C GLY A 42 2.67 -17.37 -9.50
N ASP A 43 3.24 -16.19 -9.28
CA ASP A 43 4.42 -16.03 -8.45
C ASP A 43 4.14 -16.41 -7.01
N THR A 44 5.08 -17.14 -6.41
CA THR A 44 5.09 -17.48 -4.99
C THR A 44 6.41 -17.00 -4.37
N LEU A 45 6.31 -16.14 -3.36
CA LEU A 45 7.47 -15.57 -2.67
C LEU A 45 7.48 -15.94 -1.19
N ASP A 46 8.67 -16.23 -0.67
CA ASP A 46 8.90 -16.35 0.77
C ASP A 46 8.77 -14.98 1.44
N ILE A 47 8.05 -14.94 2.57
CA ILE A 47 7.92 -13.72 3.36
C ILE A 47 9.07 -13.65 4.36
N PRO A 48 9.92 -12.60 4.32
CA PRO A 48 11.05 -12.50 5.26
C PRO A 48 10.57 -12.51 6.71
N ASN A 49 11.30 -13.24 7.57
CA ASN A 49 10.97 -13.44 8.98
C ASN A 49 9.61 -14.11 9.23
N ALA A 50 9.13 -14.89 8.25
CA ALA A 50 7.94 -15.71 8.36
C ALA A 50 8.24 -17.15 7.92
N GLU A 51 7.46 -18.10 8.44
CA GLU A 51 7.53 -19.52 8.09
C GLU A 51 6.44 -19.91 7.06
N PHE A 52 6.07 -18.97 6.19
CA PHE A 52 5.06 -19.17 5.15
C PHE A 52 5.37 -18.32 3.92
N LYS A 53 4.80 -18.71 2.79
CA LYS A 53 4.91 -18.04 1.50
C LYS A 53 3.61 -17.32 1.15
N LEU A 54 3.72 -16.36 0.25
CA LEU A 54 2.59 -15.66 -0.34
C LEU A 54 2.60 -15.89 -1.85
N ARG A 55 1.45 -16.32 -2.38
CA ARG A 55 1.24 -16.49 -3.81
C ARG A 55 0.20 -15.49 -4.32
N LEU A 56 0.44 -14.92 -5.49
CA LEU A 56 -0.57 -14.19 -6.23
C LEU A 56 -1.26 -15.14 -7.20
N ASP A 57 -2.51 -15.48 -6.92
CA ASP A 57 -3.30 -16.36 -7.80
C ASP A 57 -3.86 -15.61 -9.01
N LYS A 58 -4.26 -14.36 -8.81
CA LYS A 58 -4.90 -13.54 -9.84
C LYS A 58 -4.78 -12.06 -9.53
N PHE A 59 -4.60 -11.24 -10.55
CA PHE A 59 -4.64 -9.78 -10.50
C PHE A 59 -5.61 -9.25 -11.55
N GLU A 60 -6.59 -8.48 -11.12
CA GLU A 60 -7.60 -7.90 -11.99
C GLU A 60 -7.65 -6.39 -11.82
N THR A 61 -7.73 -5.67 -12.93
CA THR A 61 -7.98 -4.22 -12.93
C THR A 61 -9.39 -3.97 -13.46
N GLU A 62 -10.22 -3.32 -12.67
CA GLU A 62 -11.54 -2.84 -13.08
C GLU A 62 -11.41 -1.43 -13.63
N TYR A 63 -12.01 -1.18 -14.80
CA TYR A 63 -11.98 0.13 -15.45
C TYR A 63 -13.37 0.76 -15.45
N TYR A 64 -13.41 2.09 -15.36
CA TYR A 64 -14.58 2.87 -15.74
C TYR A 64 -14.78 2.84 -17.26
N PRO A 65 -15.99 3.18 -17.77
CA PRO A 65 -16.26 3.22 -19.20
C PRO A 65 -15.36 4.18 -20.01
N ASP A 66 -14.76 5.17 -19.34
CA ASP A 66 -13.81 6.12 -19.92
C ASP A 66 -12.37 5.57 -20.01
N GLY A 67 -12.13 4.34 -19.52
CA GLY A 67 -10.83 3.68 -19.51
C GLY A 67 -9.96 4.00 -18.30
N ASN A 68 -10.40 4.86 -17.37
CA ASN A 68 -9.68 5.11 -16.13
C ASN A 68 -9.82 3.93 -15.17
N VAL A 69 -8.79 3.70 -14.35
CA VAL A 69 -8.80 2.61 -13.38
C VAL A 69 -9.79 2.93 -12.26
N ARG A 70 -10.77 2.04 -12.06
CA ARG A 70 -11.76 2.10 -10.98
C ARG A 70 -11.24 1.43 -9.73
N ASP A 71 -10.70 0.23 -9.89
CA ASP A 71 -10.24 -0.60 -8.79
C ASP A 71 -9.24 -1.63 -9.31
N TRP A 72 -8.43 -2.20 -8.41
CA TRP A 72 -7.59 -3.34 -8.73
C TRP A 72 -7.53 -4.32 -7.56
N LYS A 73 -7.71 -5.59 -7.89
CA LYS A 73 -7.91 -6.67 -6.93
C LYS A 73 -6.84 -7.74 -7.11
N SER A 74 -6.28 -8.17 -5.99
CA SER A 74 -5.33 -9.28 -5.96
C SER A 74 -5.91 -10.44 -5.17
N THR A 75 -6.00 -11.61 -5.78
CA THR A 75 -6.31 -12.86 -5.08
C THR A 75 -5.01 -13.41 -4.52
N LEU A 76 -4.83 -13.27 -3.21
CA LEU A 76 -3.63 -13.74 -2.51
C LEU A 76 -3.92 -15.03 -1.77
N THR A 77 -3.00 -15.99 -1.87
CA THR A 77 -3.02 -17.22 -1.08
C THR A 77 -1.77 -17.33 -0.21
N VAL A 78 -1.98 -17.54 1.08
CA VAL A 78 -0.93 -17.91 2.02
C VAL A 78 -0.67 -19.41 1.90
N ILE A 79 0.59 -19.78 1.69
CA ILE A 79 1.04 -21.16 1.58
C ILE A 79 1.95 -21.46 2.76
N GLU A 80 1.61 -22.50 3.53
CA GLU A 80 2.43 -22.97 4.65
C GLU A 80 2.57 -24.49 4.57
N ASN A 81 3.80 -25.00 4.76
CA ASN A 81 4.11 -26.43 4.58
C ASN A 81 3.64 -26.96 3.21
N GLU A 82 3.85 -26.17 2.15
CA GLU A 82 3.46 -26.48 0.76
C GLU A 82 1.94 -26.69 0.56
N LYS A 83 1.10 -26.22 1.50
CA LYS A 83 -0.36 -26.28 1.40
C LYS A 83 -0.98 -24.89 1.44
N PRO A 84 -2.02 -24.63 0.63
CA PRO A 84 -2.77 -23.38 0.74
C PRO A 84 -3.54 -23.37 2.06
N ILE A 85 -3.31 -22.35 2.88
CA ILE A 85 -3.94 -22.20 4.20
C ILE A 85 -5.13 -21.24 4.15
N LEU A 86 -4.94 -20.10 3.47
CA LEU A 86 -5.91 -19.02 3.41
C LEU A 86 -5.80 -18.36 2.04
N SER A 87 -6.94 -18.18 1.38
CA SER A 87 -7.03 -17.37 0.16
C SER A 87 -7.99 -16.20 0.41
N LYS A 88 -7.61 -15.01 -0.04
CA LYS A 88 -8.45 -13.81 0.09
C LYS A 88 -8.20 -12.86 -1.08
N ILE A 89 -9.29 -12.30 -1.59
CA ILE A 89 -9.23 -11.15 -2.50
C ILE A 89 -8.98 -9.91 -1.66
N ILE A 90 -7.87 -9.23 -1.94
CA ILE A 90 -7.55 -7.94 -1.34
C ILE A 90 -7.80 -6.82 -2.34
N GLU A 91 -8.13 -5.66 -1.78
CA GLU A 91 -8.34 -4.39 -2.47
C GLU A 91 -7.86 -3.26 -1.54
N VAL A 92 -7.87 -2.01 -2.02
CA VAL A 92 -7.45 -0.87 -1.20
C VAL A 92 -8.28 -0.83 0.09
N ASN A 93 -7.60 -0.71 1.24
CA ASN A 93 -8.19 -0.75 2.60
C ASN A 93 -8.79 -2.09 3.06
N HIS A 94 -8.75 -3.15 2.25
CA HIS A 94 -9.22 -4.49 2.62
C HIS A 94 -8.08 -5.52 2.57
N PRO A 95 -7.10 -5.43 3.49
CA PRO A 95 -5.89 -6.26 3.46
C PRO A 95 -6.13 -7.71 3.90
N LEU A 96 -5.19 -8.60 3.58
CA LEU A 96 -5.11 -9.95 4.12
C LEU A 96 -4.25 -9.93 5.39
N SER A 97 -4.72 -10.53 6.48
CA SER A 97 -3.95 -10.64 7.72
C SER A 97 -3.69 -12.11 8.08
N TYR A 98 -2.44 -12.46 8.38
CA TYR A 98 -2.06 -13.81 8.80
C TYR A 98 -0.82 -13.78 9.72
N ARG A 99 -0.88 -14.46 10.88
CA ARG A 99 0.24 -14.56 11.86
C ARG A 99 0.91 -13.23 12.23
N GLY A 100 0.09 -12.19 12.39
CA GLY A 100 0.54 -10.83 12.73
C GLY A 100 1.10 -10.04 11.54
N PHE A 101 1.23 -10.64 10.35
CA PHE A 101 1.46 -9.92 9.11
C PHE A 101 0.14 -9.41 8.54
N VAL A 102 0.21 -8.26 7.88
CA VAL A 102 -0.85 -7.65 7.12
C VAL A 102 -0.30 -7.32 5.73
N PHE A 103 -1.00 -7.76 4.70
CA PHE A 103 -0.64 -7.59 3.30
C PHE A 103 -1.57 -6.55 2.69
N TYR A 104 -1.01 -5.38 2.43
CA TYR A 104 -1.73 -4.26 1.84
C TYR A 104 -1.50 -4.22 0.34
N GLN A 105 -2.58 -3.96 -0.40
CA GLN A 105 -2.50 -3.54 -1.78
C GLN A 105 -1.81 -2.16 -1.82
N SER A 106 -0.61 -2.06 -2.41
CA SER A 106 0.18 -0.82 -2.40
C SER A 106 0.37 -0.21 -3.79
N SER A 107 0.57 -1.03 -4.82
CA SER A 107 0.72 -0.57 -6.20
C SER A 107 0.37 -1.66 -7.21
N TYR A 108 0.46 -1.34 -8.49
CA TYR A 108 0.40 -2.28 -9.60
C TYR A 108 1.16 -1.71 -10.79
N GLY A 109 1.41 -2.54 -11.80
CA GLY A 109 2.03 -2.09 -13.05
C GLY A 109 2.10 -3.19 -14.09
N TRP A 110 2.92 -2.96 -15.11
CA TRP A 110 3.20 -3.94 -16.15
C TRP A 110 4.62 -4.46 -16.00
N ASP A 111 4.77 -5.77 -16.14
CA ASP A 111 6.05 -6.43 -16.25
C ASP A 111 6.52 -6.40 -17.71
N TRP A 112 7.29 -5.38 -18.03
CA TRP A 112 7.84 -5.19 -19.37
C TRP A 112 8.98 -6.16 -19.72
N THR A 113 9.46 -6.95 -18.75
CA THR A 113 10.57 -7.89 -18.99
C THR A 113 10.13 -9.14 -19.75
N ASN A 114 8.85 -9.52 -19.62
CA ASN A 114 8.24 -10.64 -20.34
C ASN A 114 7.17 -10.16 -21.32
N THR A 115 7.53 -9.17 -22.16
CA THR A 115 6.61 -8.56 -23.13
C THR A 115 6.54 -9.38 -24.41
N SER A 116 5.34 -9.59 -24.95
CA SER A 116 5.15 -10.06 -26.33
C SER A 116 4.86 -8.88 -27.25
N VAL A 117 5.42 -8.88 -28.45
CA VAL A 117 5.23 -7.84 -29.46
C VAL A 117 4.82 -8.41 -30.81
N GLY A 118 3.92 -7.70 -31.49
CA GLY A 118 3.54 -7.97 -32.87
C GLY A 118 4.31 -7.06 -33.81
N ILE A 119 5.12 -7.65 -34.68
CA ILE A 119 5.97 -6.95 -35.65
C ILE A 119 5.51 -7.28 -37.06
N TRP A 120 5.38 -6.26 -37.89
CA TRP A 120 5.19 -6.42 -39.33
C TRP A 120 6.54 -6.31 -40.03
N VAL A 121 6.88 -7.34 -40.80
CA VAL A 121 8.07 -7.39 -41.63
C VAL A 121 7.64 -7.19 -43.08
N LYS A 122 8.19 -6.18 -43.73
CA LYS A 122 7.93 -5.83 -45.14
C LYS A 122 9.24 -5.78 -45.91
N LYS A 123 9.16 -5.83 -47.24
CA LYS A 123 10.29 -5.58 -48.15
C LYS A 123 10.13 -4.21 -48.82
N ARG A 124 11.22 -3.46 -48.97
CA ARG A 124 11.19 -2.14 -49.61
C ARG A 124 11.03 -2.26 -51.14
N LYS A 125 11.61 -3.30 -51.75
CA LYS A 125 11.51 -3.58 -53.20
C LYS A 125 10.28 -4.40 -53.58
N ASP A 126 9.67 -5.11 -52.64
CA ASP A 126 8.44 -5.91 -52.85
C ASP A 126 7.33 -5.50 -51.87
N PRO A 127 6.44 -4.58 -52.27
CA PRO A 127 5.33 -4.13 -51.44
C PRO A 127 4.30 -5.22 -51.09
N SER A 128 4.27 -6.34 -51.82
CA SER A 128 3.35 -7.46 -51.55
C SER A 128 3.84 -8.35 -50.41
N PHE A 129 5.13 -8.28 -50.08
CA PHE A 129 5.71 -9.03 -48.99
C PHE A 129 5.30 -8.41 -47.64
N LEU A 130 4.43 -9.13 -46.92
CA LEU A 130 4.08 -8.85 -45.53
C LEU A 130 4.14 -10.15 -44.73
N ARG A 131 4.93 -10.14 -43.65
CA ARG A 131 4.91 -11.18 -42.62
C ARG A 131 4.56 -10.53 -41.30
N LYS A 132 3.67 -11.18 -40.54
CA LYS A 132 3.30 -10.77 -39.19
C LYS A 132 3.90 -11.78 -38.25
N ILE A 133 4.72 -11.32 -37.33
CA ILE A 133 5.34 -12.15 -36.31
C ILE A 133 4.87 -11.65 -34.95
N ASP A 134 4.48 -12.58 -34.09
CA ASP A 134 4.29 -12.32 -32.67
C ASP A 134 5.44 -13.02 -31.95
N ILE A 135 6.20 -12.27 -31.14
CA ILE A 135 7.43 -12.75 -30.51
C ILE A 135 7.54 -12.20 -29.09
N THR A 136 7.98 -13.03 -28.15
CA THR A 136 8.21 -12.64 -26.75
C THR A 136 9.68 -12.32 -26.50
N VAL A 137 9.97 -11.42 -25.55
CA VAL A 137 11.34 -11.07 -25.17
C VAL A 137 12.14 -12.35 -24.89
N GLY A 138 13.31 -12.48 -25.52
CA GLY A 138 14.20 -13.63 -25.43
C GLY A 138 13.96 -14.72 -26.48
N GLU A 139 12.85 -14.70 -27.21
CA GLU A 139 12.55 -15.69 -28.25
C GLU A 139 13.23 -15.37 -29.58
N LYS A 140 13.33 -16.40 -30.43
CA LYS A 140 13.74 -16.31 -31.83
C LYS A 140 12.70 -16.93 -32.73
N VAL A 141 12.36 -16.27 -33.83
CA VAL A 141 11.38 -16.75 -34.82
C VAL A 141 12.01 -16.76 -36.21
N SER A 142 11.83 -17.85 -36.96
CA SER A 142 12.28 -17.93 -38.35
C SER A 142 11.32 -17.16 -39.26
N LEU A 143 11.84 -16.29 -40.12
CA LEU A 143 11.05 -15.48 -41.04
C LEU A 143 10.67 -16.32 -42.29
N GLU A 144 9.40 -16.66 -42.44
CA GLU A 144 8.93 -17.44 -43.59
C GLU A 144 9.24 -16.77 -44.94
N GLY A 145 9.99 -17.48 -45.79
CA GLY A 145 10.41 -17.01 -47.11
C GLY A 145 11.79 -16.36 -47.15
N GLU A 146 12.49 -16.30 -46.01
CA GLU A 146 13.87 -15.83 -45.87
C GLU A 146 14.65 -16.82 -45.00
N ASN A 147 15.97 -16.95 -45.22
CA ASN A 147 16.83 -17.72 -44.30
C ASN A 147 17.31 -16.83 -43.14
N ILE A 148 16.38 -16.15 -42.46
CA ILE A 148 16.68 -15.19 -41.40
C ILE A 148 15.84 -15.53 -40.17
N GLN A 149 16.48 -15.55 -39.01
CA GLN A 149 15.84 -15.62 -37.70
C GLN A 149 15.82 -14.25 -37.05
N ILE A 150 14.66 -13.83 -36.56
CA ILE A 150 14.49 -12.58 -35.83
C ILE A 150 14.47 -12.89 -34.34
N SER A 151 15.34 -12.24 -33.58
CA SER A 151 15.41 -12.31 -32.13
C SER A 151 14.86 -11.03 -31.52
N PHE A 152 14.00 -11.14 -30.51
CA PHE A 152 13.52 -9.99 -29.76
C PHE A 152 14.25 -9.89 -28.44
N ILE A 153 15.06 -8.85 -28.28
CA ILE A 153 16.02 -8.76 -27.17
C ILE A 153 15.47 -7.96 -26.00
N GLN A 154 14.81 -6.83 -26.27
CA GLN A 154 14.39 -5.92 -25.22
C GLN A 154 13.21 -5.03 -25.63
N PHE A 155 12.29 -4.81 -24.71
CA PHE A 155 11.24 -3.80 -24.82
C PHE A 155 11.54 -2.58 -23.93
N ILE A 156 11.28 -1.37 -24.43
CA ILE A 156 11.31 -0.12 -23.66
C ILE A 156 9.99 0.62 -23.86
N PRO A 157 9.17 0.84 -22.80
CA PRO A 157 7.84 1.46 -22.94
C PRO A 157 7.88 2.97 -23.24
N ASP A 158 8.85 3.71 -22.71
CA ASP A 158 8.99 5.16 -22.93
C ASP A 158 10.44 5.51 -23.28
N PHE A 159 10.81 5.20 -24.52
CA PHE A 159 12.18 5.25 -24.99
C PHE A 159 12.77 6.67 -24.95
N ILE A 160 13.93 6.77 -24.32
CA ILE A 160 14.83 7.91 -24.36
C ILE A 160 16.27 7.46 -24.51
N LEU A 161 17.12 8.38 -24.96
CA LEU A 161 18.58 8.24 -24.82
C LEU A 161 18.99 9.05 -23.60
N ASN A 162 19.73 8.43 -22.68
CA ASN A 162 20.27 9.09 -21.51
C ASN A 162 21.45 10.02 -21.89
N GLU A 163 22.06 10.70 -20.91
CA GLU A 163 23.20 11.59 -21.13
C GLU A 163 24.43 10.88 -21.76
N LYS A 164 24.53 9.56 -21.61
CA LYS A 164 25.57 8.72 -22.20
C LYS A 164 25.18 8.15 -23.57
N ASN A 165 24.04 8.56 -24.11
CA ASN A 165 23.48 8.07 -25.36
C ASN A 165 23.11 6.58 -25.33
N GLU A 166 22.79 6.04 -24.15
CA GLU A 166 22.31 4.68 -23.95
C GLU A 166 20.77 4.67 -23.90
N ALA A 167 20.16 3.59 -24.40
CA ALA A 167 18.71 3.43 -24.35
C ALA A 167 18.22 3.26 -22.91
N ALA A 168 17.23 4.06 -22.51
CA ALA A 168 16.62 4.03 -21.20
C ALA A 168 15.11 4.27 -21.30
N THR A 169 14.40 3.99 -20.20
CA THR A 169 12.97 4.29 -20.08
C THR A 169 12.76 5.54 -19.22
N ARG A 170 11.96 6.49 -19.70
CA ARG A 170 11.58 7.69 -18.94
C ARG A 170 10.49 7.41 -17.92
N SER A 171 9.54 6.54 -18.28
CA SER A 171 8.43 6.13 -17.43
C SER A 171 8.05 4.67 -17.74
N LEU A 172 7.21 4.06 -16.89
CA LEU A 172 6.65 2.72 -17.14
C LEU A 172 5.37 2.75 -17.98
N GLN A 173 4.89 3.95 -18.36
CA GLN A 173 3.76 4.10 -19.27
C GLN A 173 4.26 3.95 -20.71
N PRO A 174 3.55 3.24 -21.59
CA PRO A 174 3.99 3.01 -22.97
C PRO A 174 3.80 4.24 -23.87
N ARG A 175 4.47 5.35 -23.53
CA ARG A 175 4.34 6.66 -24.22
C ARG A 175 5.24 6.80 -25.44
N ASN A 176 6.33 6.05 -25.52
CA ASN A 176 7.16 5.96 -26.72
C ASN A 176 7.74 4.55 -26.83
N PRO A 177 6.90 3.54 -27.16
CA PRO A 177 7.32 2.14 -27.09
C PRO A 177 8.31 1.80 -28.19
N ALA A 178 9.39 1.13 -27.80
CA ALA A 178 10.45 0.67 -28.69
C ALA A 178 10.82 -0.79 -28.38
N ALA A 179 11.14 -1.54 -29.43
CA ALA A 179 11.66 -2.90 -29.34
C ALA A 179 13.04 -2.96 -29.98
N PHE A 180 14.00 -3.60 -29.30
CA PHE A 180 15.30 -3.92 -29.87
C PHE A 180 15.25 -5.32 -30.48
N ILE A 181 15.54 -5.40 -31.77
CA ILE A 181 15.52 -6.65 -32.53
C ILE A 181 16.88 -6.91 -33.17
N GLU A 182 17.16 -8.18 -33.37
CA GLU A 182 18.33 -8.65 -34.11
C GLU A 182 17.91 -9.66 -35.18
N GLY A 183 18.52 -9.57 -36.35
CA GLY A 183 18.38 -10.55 -37.42
C GLY A 183 19.63 -11.41 -37.53
N TRP A 184 19.44 -12.71 -37.56
CA TRP A 184 20.50 -13.71 -37.62
C TRP A 184 20.31 -14.60 -38.83
N GLN A 185 21.38 -14.89 -39.56
CA GLN A 185 21.41 -15.89 -40.62
C GLN A 185 22.47 -16.91 -40.23
N GLU A 186 22.03 -18.13 -39.94
CA GLU A 186 22.86 -19.16 -39.29
C GLU A 186 23.43 -18.62 -37.95
N GLU A 187 24.75 -18.43 -37.84
CA GLU A 187 25.41 -17.88 -36.64
C GLU A 187 25.84 -16.42 -36.80
N GLU A 188 25.60 -15.81 -37.96
CA GLU A 188 26.04 -14.44 -38.25
C GLU A 188 24.90 -13.44 -38.05
N LYS A 189 25.17 -12.37 -37.32
CA LYS A 189 24.22 -11.27 -37.13
C LYS A 189 24.21 -10.39 -38.38
N ILE A 190 23.05 -10.26 -39.01
CA ILE A 190 22.87 -9.50 -40.25
C ILE A 190 22.44 -8.06 -39.97
N PHE A 191 21.62 -7.85 -38.95
CA PHE A 191 21.19 -6.52 -38.55
C PHE A 191 20.82 -6.48 -37.08
N SER A 192 20.82 -5.27 -36.50
CA SER A 192 20.26 -4.99 -35.19
C SER A 192 19.73 -3.57 -35.12
N GLY A 193 18.72 -3.32 -34.31
CA GLY A 193 18.21 -1.96 -34.18
C GLY A 193 16.94 -1.81 -33.37
N TRP A 194 16.62 -0.55 -33.10
CA TRP A 194 15.39 -0.14 -32.45
C TRP A 194 14.29 0.09 -33.47
N ILE A 195 13.13 -0.52 -33.24
CA ILE A 195 11.89 -0.26 -33.95
C ILE A 195 10.90 0.43 -33.02
N PHE A 196 10.20 1.44 -33.53
CA PHE A 196 9.31 2.28 -32.72
C PHE A 196 7.86 2.12 -33.15
N SER A 197 6.96 2.03 -32.17
CA SER A 197 5.52 1.89 -32.46
C SER A 197 4.90 3.19 -32.97
N GLN A 198 5.23 4.32 -32.33
CA GLN A 198 4.65 5.62 -32.67
C GLN A 198 5.37 6.35 -33.81
N PHE A 199 6.64 6.02 -34.02
CA PHE A 199 7.49 6.67 -35.03
C PHE A 199 8.15 5.62 -35.95
N PRO A 200 7.39 4.84 -36.74
CA PRO A 200 7.95 3.75 -37.54
C PRO A 200 9.09 4.19 -38.47
N ASP A 201 8.99 5.40 -39.03
CA ASP A 201 10.01 5.97 -39.93
C ASP A 201 11.36 6.26 -39.25
N PHE A 202 11.38 6.36 -37.92
CA PHE A 202 12.59 6.60 -37.13
C PHE A 202 13.28 5.30 -36.67
N SER A 203 12.80 4.14 -37.12
CA SER A 203 13.40 2.85 -36.81
C SER A 203 14.81 2.78 -37.39
N ARG A 204 15.83 2.83 -36.53
CA ARG A 204 17.25 2.82 -36.91
C ARG A 204 17.76 1.39 -36.83
N ILE A 205 17.73 0.71 -37.97
CA ILE A 205 18.31 -0.63 -38.10
C ILE A 205 19.71 -0.51 -38.70
N HIS A 206 20.71 -0.82 -37.88
CA HIS A 206 22.07 -0.98 -38.34
C HIS A 206 22.19 -2.34 -39.03
N SER A 207 22.46 -2.33 -40.32
CA SER A 207 22.59 -3.55 -41.11
C SER A 207 24.07 -3.78 -41.42
N GLU A 208 24.61 -4.93 -41.03
CA GLU A 208 25.97 -5.36 -41.34
C GLU A 208 26.05 -5.94 -42.76
N LYS A 209 24.93 -6.46 -43.29
CA LYS A 209 24.74 -6.81 -44.71
C LYS A 209 23.56 -6.05 -45.32
N GLU A 210 23.57 -5.82 -46.63
CA GLU A 210 22.41 -5.20 -47.31
C GLU A 210 21.15 -6.06 -47.12
N THR A 211 20.13 -5.48 -46.48
CA THR A 211 18.81 -6.11 -46.36
C THR A 211 17.74 -5.20 -46.95
N ASP A 212 16.76 -5.80 -47.63
CA ASP A 212 15.60 -5.09 -48.13
C ASP A 212 14.46 -5.00 -47.11
N LEU A 213 14.69 -5.50 -45.89
CA LEU A 213 13.64 -5.64 -44.88
C LEU A 213 13.38 -4.31 -44.16
N SER A 214 12.12 -4.10 -43.82
CA SER A 214 11.65 -3.03 -42.94
C SER A 214 10.70 -3.60 -41.89
N PHE A 215 10.79 -3.07 -40.68
CA PHE A 215 10.12 -3.61 -39.52
C PHE A 215 9.26 -2.53 -38.86
N GLU A 216 8.02 -2.86 -38.55
CA GLU A 216 7.09 -1.96 -37.87
C GLU A 216 6.53 -2.64 -36.62
N LEU A 217 6.72 -2.02 -35.45
CA LEU A 217 6.14 -2.47 -34.18
C LEU A 217 4.66 -2.05 -34.12
N LYS A 218 3.74 -3.02 -34.15
CA LYS A 218 2.30 -2.75 -34.23
C LYS A 218 1.55 -2.88 -32.93
N ASN A 219 1.87 -3.89 -32.13
CA ASN A 219 1.22 -4.11 -30.84
C ASN A 219 2.23 -4.65 -29.84
N PHE A 220 1.87 -4.56 -28.56
CA PHE A 220 2.64 -5.10 -27.45
C PHE A 220 1.68 -5.51 -26.35
N LYS A 221 2.03 -6.58 -25.63
CA LYS A 221 1.28 -7.10 -24.50
C LYS A 221 2.28 -7.49 -23.41
N ALA A 222 2.06 -6.97 -22.21
CA ALA A 222 2.83 -7.31 -21.02
C ALA A 222 1.88 -7.80 -19.93
N SER A 223 2.34 -8.77 -19.15
CA SER A 223 1.63 -9.21 -17.94
C SER A 223 1.60 -8.08 -16.92
N GLN A 224 0.56 -8.03 -16.10
CA GLN A 224 0.50 -7.10 -14.99
C GLN A 224 1.10 -7.74 -13.74
N TYR A 225 1.65 -6.90 -12.87
CA TYR A 225 2.06 -7.27 -11.52
C TYR A 225 1.25 -6.49 -10.48
N SER A 226 1.18 -7.07 -9.29
CA SER A 226 0.66 -6.43 -8.09
C SER A 226 1.81 -6.09 -7.14
N GLY A 227 1.82 -4.85 -6.65
CA GLY A 227 2.66 -4.41 -5.54
C GLY A 227 1.94 -4.63 -4.21
N ILE A 228 2.54 -5.43 -3.34
CA ILE A 228 2.01 -5.81 -2.03
C ILE A 228 2.98 -5.34 -0.94
N GLU A 229 2.51 -4.49 -0.01
CA GLU A 229 3.27 -4.19 1.21
C GLU A 229 2.97 -5.25 2.27
N ALA A 230 3.96 -6.06 2.61
CA ALA A 230 3.92 -6.97 3.76
C ALA A 230 4.40 -6.21 5.00
N ALA A 231 3.53 -6.05 6.00
CA ALA A 231 3.83 -5.33 7.23
C ALA A 231 3.52 -6.18 8.46
N LYS A 232 4.34 -6.08 9.51
CA LYS A 232 4.08 -6.67 10.83
C LYS A 232 4.49 -5.68 11.89
N ASP A 233 3.57 -5.38 12.81
CA ASP A 233 3.79 -4.43 13.89
C ASP A 233 3.35 -5.04 15.23
N PRO A 234 4.28 -5.47 16.10
CA PRO A 234 3.94 -6.06 17.40
C PRO A 234 3.48 -5.02 18.43
N GLY A 235 3.83 -3.75 18.27
CA GLY A 235 3.50 -2.68 19.23
C GLY A 235 2.15 -2.03 18.98
N VAL A 236 1.54 -2.22 17.81
CA VAL A 236 0.28 -1.56 17.40
C VAL A 236 -0.86 -1.75 18.41
N ASN A 237 -1.03 -2.95 18.97
CA ASN A 237 -2.09 -3.21 19.95
C ASN A 237 -1.83 -2.51 21.30
N ILE A 238 -0.56 -2.36 21.67
CA ILE A 238 -0.15 -1.65 22.88
C ILE A 238 -0.42 -0.15 22.70
N ILE A 239 -0.12 0.40 21.52
CA ILE A 239 -0.43 1.78 21.18
C ILE A 239 -1.94 2.03 21.27
N TRP A 240 -2.78 1.17 20.68
CA TRP A 240 -4.23 1.30 20.77
C TRP A 240 -4.77 1.22 22.19
N LEU A 241 -4.19 0.36 23.03
CA LEU A 241 -4.51 0.30 24.46
C LEU A 241 -4.19 1.65 25.15
N GLY A 242 -3.00 2.20 24.91
CA GLY A 242 -2.59 3.48 25.47
C GLY A 242 -3.46 4.65 24.99
N CYS A 243 -3.82 4.69 23.71
CA CYS A 243 -4.76 5.66 23.14
C CYS A 243 -6.15 5.56 23.79
N THR A 244 -6.65 4.34 24.01
CA THR A 244 -7.93 4.10 24.67
C THR A 244 -7.90 4.60 26.11
N LEU A 245 -6.84 4.28 26.86
CA LEU A 245 -6.66 4.73 28.24
C LEU A 245 -6.58 6.26 28.32
N LEU A 246 -5.87 6.88 27.38
CA LEU A 246 -5.76 8.33 27.28
C LEU A 246 -7.13 8.97 27.05
N MET A 247 -7.95 8.42 26.15
CA MET A 247 -9.32 8.90 25.91
C MET A 247 -10.21 8.78 27.16
N ILE A 248 -10.12 7.66 27.89
CA ILE A 248 -10.83 7.46 29.15
C ILE A 248 -10.36 8.47 30.21
N GLY A 249 -9.05 8.67 30.34
CA GLY A 249 -8.46 9.62 31.27
C GLY A 249 -8.92 11.06 31.03
N LEU A 250 -8.93 11.50 29.77
CA LEU A 250 -9.49 12.79 29.37
C LEU A 250 -10.98 12.90 29.73
N ALA A 251 -11.77 11.86 29.42
CA ALA A 251 -13.19 11.84 29.72
C ALA A 251 -13.46 11.96 31.23
N CYS A 252 -12.73 11.20 32.06
CA CYS A 252 -12.81 11.30 33.52
C CYS A 252 -12.38 12.68 34.03
N ALA A 253 -11.30 13.24 33.47
CA ALA A 253 -10.76 14.52 33.90
C ALA A 253 -11.65 15.72 33.55
N PHE A 254 -12.44 15.67 32.47
CA PHE A 254 -13.29 16.78 32.03
C PHE A 254 -14.76 16.63 32.39
N TYR A 255 -15.32 15.43 32.24
CA TYR A 255 -16.76 15.21 32.40
C TYR A 255 -17.14 14.63 33.77
N TRP A 256 -16.16 14.15 34.53
CA TRP A 256 -16.39 13.52 35.84
C TRP A 256 -15.68 14.21 37.02
N PRO A 257 -15.65 15.55 37.12
CA PRO A 257 -14.87 16.22 38.15
C PRO A 257 -15.37 15.86 39.56
N SER A 258 -14.42 15.56 40.44
CA SER A 258 -14.70 15.20 41.83
C SER A 258 -15.23 16.39 42.62
N ARG A 259 -16.25 16.13 43.44
CA ARG A 259 -16.90 17.11 44.30
C ARG A 259 -16.96 16.55 45.71
N GLU A 260 -16.60 17.35 46.70
CA GLU A 260 -16.66 17.01 48.11
C GLU A 260 -17.43 18.09 48.88
N ILE A 261 -18.36 17.66 49.73
CA ILE A 261 -19.05 18.53 50.69
C ILE A 261 -18.76 18.00 52.09
N LYS A 262 -18.31 18.86 52.99
CA LYS A 262 -18.12 18.59 54.41
C LYS A 262 -19.12 19.40 55.21
N ILE A 263 -19.78 18.75 56.17
CA ILE A 263 -20.74 19.39 57.08
C ILE A 263 -20.29 19.05 58.50
N ILE A 264 -20.19 20.07 59.35
CA ILE A 264 -19.86 19.99 60.76
C ILE A 264 -21.10 20.44 61.51
N LEU A 265 -21.52 19.65 62.49
CA LEU A 265 -22.64 19.95 63.37
C LEU A 265 -22.06 20.31 64.74
N GLU A 266 -22.42 21.48 65.26
CA GLU A 266 -22.00 21.94 66.59
C GLU A 266 -23.25 22.21 67.42
N GLU A 267 -23.30 21.73 68.65
CA GLU A 267 -24.41 22.01 69.55
C GLU A 267 -24.05 23.15 70.50
N THR A 268 -24.90 24.17 70.56
CA THR A 268 -24.70 25.32 71.44
C THR A 268 -26.02 25.69 72.09
N GLN A 269 -26.10 25.61 73.42
CA GLN A 269 -27.27 25.99 74.22
C GLN A 269 -28.60 25.37 73.71
N GLY A 270 -28.60 24.06 73.42
CA GLY A 270 -29.80 23.33 72.97
C GLY A 270 -30.23 23.62 71.53
N LYS A 271 -29.38 24.28 70.73
CA LYS A 271 -29.55 24.47 69.28
C LYS A 271 -28.40 23.81 68.53
N THR A 272 -28.70 23.13 67.43
CA THR A 272 -27.68 22.60 66.51
C THR A 272 -27.31 23.66 65.47
N GLY A 273 -26.08 24.15 65.52
CA GLY A 273 -25.42 24.90 64.46
C GLY A 273 -24.89 23.96 63.37
N VAL A 274 -24.92 24.43 62.12
CA VAL A 274 -24.44 23.69 60.95
C VAL A 274 -23.42 24.55 60.21
N ILE A 275 -22.20 24.05 60.07
CA ILE A 275 -21.15 24.65 59.25
C ILE A 275 -20.93 23.72 58.05
N ALA A 276 -21.07 24.23 56.83
CA ALA A 276 -20.86 23.45 55.62
C ALA A 276 -19.81 24.12 54.72
N GLY A 277 -18.95 23.31 54.12
CA GLY A 277 -17.98 23.72 53.12
C GLY A 277 -17.88 22.71 51.99
N GLY A 278 -17.38 23.14 50.83
CA GLY A 278 -17.26 22.29 49.66
C GLY A 278 -15.97 22.51 48.89
N ILE A 279 -15.49 21.47 48.22
CA ILE A 279 -14.32 21.50 47.34
C ILE A 279 -14.73 20.87 46.00
N ALA A 280 -14.44 21.58 44.91
CA ALA A 280 -14.56 21.07 43.55
C ALA A 280 -13.23 21.27 42.81
N SER A 281 -12.73 20.20 42.19
CA SER A 281 -11.47 20.22 41.44
C SER A 281 -11.59 20.99 40.12
N LYS A 282 -12.77 20.96 39.48
CA LYS A 282 -13.13 21.74 38.28
C LYS A 282 -14.59 22.17 38.34
N ASN A 283 -14.99 23.09 37.46
CA ASN A 283 -16.35 23.66 37.36
C ASN A 283 -16.85 24.18 38.71
N ARG A 284 -16.08 25.07 39.33
CA ARG A 284 -16.37 25.62 40.67
C ARG A 284 -17.68 26.41 40.70
N GLU A 285 -18.03 27.11 39.64
CA GLU A 285 -19.26 27.89 39.53
C GLU A 285 -20.52 27.00 39.54
N ASP A 286 -20.55 25.94 38.73
CA ASP A 286 -21.64 24.96 38.74
C ASP A 286 -21.80 24.30 40.12
N PHE A 287 -20.66 23.94 40.73
CA PHE A 287 -20.67 23.35 42.06
C PHE A 287 -21.16 24.35 43.12
N GLN A 288 -20.79 25.62 43.03
CA GLN A 288 -21.26 26.69 43.92
C GLN A 288 -22.79 26.81 43.84
N SER A 289 -23.35 26.86 42.63
CA SER A 289 -24.81 26.93 42.44
C SER A 289 -25.53 25.71 43.01
N GLU A 290 -24.99 24.50 42.81
CA GLU A 290 -25.53 23.27 43.39
C GLU A 290 -25.42 23.25 44.92
N PHE A 291 -24.27 23.66 45.47
CA PHE A 291 -24.02 23.75 46.90
C PHE A 291 -25.00 24.71 47.58
N ASP A 292 -25.19 25.90 47.01
CA ASP A 292 -26.11 26.91 47.54
C ASP A 292 -27.57 26.42 47.53
N LYS A 293 -27.97 25.68 46.49
CA LYS A 293 -29.29 25.02 46.44
C LYS A 293 -29.45 24.01 47.57
N ILE A 294 -28.46 23.13 47.78
CA ILE A 294 -28.49 22.12 48.85
C ILE A 294 -28.58 22.81 50.23
N MET A 295 -27.77 23.84 50.48
CA MET A 295 -27.79 24.58 51.74
C MET A 295 -29.12 25.33 51.97
N THR A 296 -29.71 25.88 50.91
CA THR A 296 -31.02 26.54 50.99
C THR A 296 -32.12 25.52 51.35
N SER A 297 -32.11 24.33 50.75
CA SER A 297 -33.04 23.26 51.10
C SER A 297 -32.89 22.80 52.54
N LEU A 298 -31.66 22.66 53.04
CA LEU A 298 -31.40 22.32 54.44
C LEU A 298 -31.92 23.38 55.42
N ARG A 299 -31.80 24.67 55.07
CA ARG A 299 -32.37 25.77 55.87
C ARG A 299 -33.90 25.76 55.94
N ARG A 300 -34.57 25.25 54.90
CA ARG A 300 -36.04 25.17 54.81
C ARG A 300 -36.65 23.96 55.52
N LEU A 301 -35.85 22.94 55.84
CA LEU A 301 -36.27 21.73 56.58
C LEU A 301 -36.32 21.96 58.10
N ARG A 302 -35.98 23.17 58.57
CA ARG A 302 -36.05 23.64 59.95
C ARG A 302 -37.34 24.42 60.18
#